data_AF-A0A955Z7L5-F1
#
_entry.id   AF-A0A955Z7L5-F1
#
_cell.length_a   1.000
_cell.length_b   1.000
_cell.length_c   1.000
_cell.angle_alpha   90.00
_cell.angle_beta   90.00
_cell.angle_gamma   90.00
#
_symmetry.space_group_name_H-M   'P 1'
#
loop_
_entity.id
_entity.type
_entity.pdbx_description
1 polymer ?
#
loop_
_entity_poly.entity_id
_entity_poly.type
_entity_poly.pdbx_seq_one_letter_code
_entity_poly.pdbx_strand_id
1 'polypeptide(L)'
;ANPFPGGEDALHVVFLSSAPDAKAAASLDPQRSPPDRFVVSGREVYLHCPDGLGKTRLTGAYLEARLGVTTTARNWRTVLALAELAGPGARIA
;
A
#
# COMPACT_ATOMS: atom_id res chain seq x y z
N ALA A 1 0.13 -11.14 4.84
CA ALA A 1 -1.34 -11.13 4.90
C ALA A 1 -1.80 -9.67 5.04
N ASN A 2 -3.10 -9.37 4.89
CA ASN A 2 -3.64 -8.03 5.19
C ASN A 2 -3.29 -7.62 6.64
N PRO A 3 -2.57 -6.50 6.87
CA PRO A 3 -2.20 -6.04 8.21
C PRO A 3 -3.29 -5.20 8.92
N PHE A 4 -4.40 -4.87 8.24
CA PHE A 4 -5.50 -4.06 8.78
C PHE A 4 -6.83 -4.85 8.79
N PRO A 5 -7.02 -5.79 9.74
CA PRO A 5 -8.27 -6.52 9.85
C PRO A 5 -9.42 -5.58 10.24
N GLY A 6 -10.56 -5.68 9.55
CA GLY A 6 -11.74 -4.83 9.76
C GLY A 6 -11.64 -3.43 9.14
N GLY A 7 -10.56 -3.12 8.43
CA GLY A 7 -10.34 -1.85 7.74
C GLY A 7 -10.38 -1.96 6.20
N GLU A 8 -10.85 -3.09 5.67
CA GLU A 8 -10.75 -3.46 4.25
C GLU A 8 -11.45 -2.46 3.32
N ASP A 9 -12.51 -1.79 3.79
CA ASP A 9 -13.29 -0.84 2.99
C ASP A 9 -12.51 0.43 2.60
N ALA A 10 -11.51 0.77 3.42
CA ALA A 10 -10.62 1.91 3.25
C ALA A 10 -9.18 1.50 2.91
N LEU A 11 -8.96 0.20 2.63
CA LEU A 11 -7.64 -0.36 2.39
C LEU A 11 -7.27 -0.29 0.91
N HIS A 12 -6.01 0.09 0.68
CA HIS A 12 -5.36 0.11 -0.62
C HIS A 12 -4.02 -0.62 -0.52
N VAL A 13 -3.59 -1.19 -1.64
CA VAL A 13 -2.25 -1.73 -1.80
C VAL A 13 -1.53 -0.89 -2.83
N VAL A 14 -0.35 -0.40 -2.45
CA VAL A 14 0.57 0.26 -3.36
C VAL A 14 1.65 -0.74 -3.71
N PHE A 15 1.61 -1.24 -4.95
CA PHE A 15 2.62 -2.15 -5.48
C PHE A 15 3.86 -1.37 -5.91
N LEU A 16 5.01 -1.86 -5.50
CA LEU A 16 6.33 -1.30 -5.81
C LEU A 16 6.97 -2.09 -6.95
N SER A 17 7.61 -1.39 -7.89
CA SER A 17 8.30 -2.04 -9.03
C SER A 17 9.49 -2.90 -8.60
N SER A 18 10.11 -2.61 -7.46
CA SER A 18 11.07 -3.47 -6.76
C SER A 18 10.93 -3.30 -5.24
N ALA A 19 11.57 -4.19 -4.47
CA ALA A 19 11.62 -4.04 -3.02
C ALA A 19 12.49 -2.81 -2.69
N PRO A 20 12.02 -1.88 -1.84
CA PRO A 20 12.80 -0.72 -1.45
C PRO A 20 13.89 -1.12 -0.46
N ASP A 21 14.96 -0.33 -0.39
CA ASP A 21 15.96 -0.48 0.65
C ASP A 21 15.34 -0.32 2.04
N ALA A 22 15.79 -1.12 3.01
CA ALA A 22 15.27 -1.07 4.38
C ALA A 22 15.38 0.33 5.01
N LYS A 23 16.46 1.06 4.70
CA LYS A 23 16.65 2.45 5.13
C LYS A 23 15.64 3.41 4.49
N ALA A 24 15.30 3.20 3.21
CA ALA A 24 14.32 3.97 2.50
C ALA A 24 12.91 3.73 3.06
N ALA A 25 12.54 2.46 3.30
CA ALA A 25 11.29 2.09 3.95
C ALA A 25 11.15 2.71 5.36
N ALA A 26 12.22 2.67 6.16
CA ALA A 26 12.25 3.28 7.50
C ALA A 26 12.19 4.82 7.49
N SER A 27 12.40 5.47 6.34
CA SER A 27 12.32 6.93 6.19
C SER A 27 10.90 7.45 5.99
N LEU A 28 9.93 6.56 5.77
CA LEU A 28 8.53 6.95 5.66
C LEU A 28 8.02 7.48 7.00
N ASP A 29 7.30 8.61 6.96
CA ASP A 29 6.79 9.28 8.14
C ASP A 29 5.40 8.75 8.51
N PRO A 30 5.24 8.04 9.65
CA PRO A 30 3.96 7.49 10.09
C PRO A 30 2.92 8.56 10.46
N GLN A 31 3.35 9.81 10.68
CA GLN A 31 2.48 10.94 11.00
C GLN A 31 2.28 11.89 9.82
N ARG A 32 2.64 11.45 8.60
CA ARG A 32 2.51 12.29 7.42
C ARG A 32 1.06 12.65 7.08
N SER A 33 0.13 11.76 7.38
CA SER A 33 -1.28 11.90 6.98
C SER A 33 -2.26 11.30 8.02
N PRO A 34 -2.31 11.76 9.28
CA PRO A 34 -3.30 11.24 10.22
C PRO A 34 -4.73 11.53 9.72
N PRO A 35 -5.69 10.59 9.85
CA PRO A 35 -5.64 9.31 10.57
C PRO A 35 -5.16 8.10 9.74
N ASP A 36 -4.62 8.33 8.54
CA ASP A 36 -4.13 7.26 7.66
C ASP A 36 -2.99 6.48 8.31
N ARG A 37 -2.95 5.19 8.02
CA ARG A 37 -1.90 4.27 8.50
C ARG A 37 -1.33 3.51 7.32
N PHE A 38 -0.05 3.16 7.39
CA PHE A 38 0.56 2.30 6.39
C PHE A 38 1.45 1.22 7.00
N VAL A 39 1.66 0.14 6.25
CA VAL A 39 2.62 -0.93 6.55
C VAL A 39 3.38 -1.27 5.27
N VAL A 40 4.70 -1.25 5.32
CA VAL A 40 5.56 -1.74 4.24
C VAL A 40 5.80 -3.23 4.45
N SER A 41 5.50 -4.05 3.45
CA SER A 41 5.69 -5.49 3.46
C SER A 41 6.26 -5.89 2.11
N GLY A 42 7.56 -6.21 2.04
CA GLY A 42 8.19 -6.63 0.79
C GLY A 42 8.09 -5.59 -0.33
N ARG A 43 7.26 -5.87 -1.34
CA ARG A 43 7.02 -5.00 -2.50
C ARG A 43 5.67 -4.30 -2.44
N GLU A 44 5.02 -4.35 -1.29
CA GLU A 44 3.70 -3.82 -1.08
C GLU A 44 3.74 -2.79 0.06
N VAL A 45 3.07 -1.67 -0.15
CA VAL A 45 2.69 -0.77 0.94
C VAL A 45 1.19 -0.85 1.11
N TYR A 46 0.76 -1.41 2.24
CA TYR A 46 -0.63 -1.42 2.65
C TYR A 46 -0.97 -0.06 3.22
N LEU A 47 -2.00 0.58 2.68
CA LEU A 47 -2.40 1.94 3.04
C LEU A 47 -3.88 1.94 3.44
N HIS A 48 -4.13 2.23 4.71
CA HIS A 48 -5.48 2.37 5.27
C HIS A 48 -5.83 3.84 5.38
N CYS A 49 -6.79 4.30 4.56
CA CYS A 49 -7.20 5.71 4.46
C CYS A 49 -8.68 5.89 4.80
N PRO A 50 -9.05 6.01 6.09
CA PRO A 50 -10.45 6.13 6.52
C PRO A 50 -11.21 7.28 5.85
N ASP A 51 -10.53 8.40 5.62
CA ASP A 51 -11.13 9.61 5.03
C ASP A 51 -11.14 9.60 3.50
N GLY A 52 -10.65 8.51 2.89
CA GLY A 52 -10.56 8.29 1.45
C GLY A 52 -9.17 8.56 0.87
N LEU A 53 -8.78 7.74 -0.13
CA LEU A 53 -7.46 7.81 -0.76
C LEU A 53 -7.13 9.19 -1.34
N GLY A 54 -8.13 9.91 -1.86
CA GLY A 54 -7.92 11.25 -2.45
C GLY A 54 -7.49 12.33 -1.45
N LYS A 55 -7.62 12.10 -0.14
CA LYS A 55 -7.23 13.05 0.91
C LYS A 55 -5.87 12.73 1.54
N THR A 56 -5.28 11.58 1.22
CA THR A 56 -4.03 11.16 1.84
C THR A 56 -2.85 12.02 1.38
N ARG A 57 -1.93 12.31 2.31
CA ARG A 57 -0.62 12.90 2.01
C ARG A 57 0.45 11.83 1.75
N LEU A 58 0.10 10.55 1.88
CA LEU A 58 0.92 9.39 1.49
C LEU A 58 0.77 9.09 -0.01
N THR A 59 0.94 10.13 -0.82
CA THR A 59 0.72 10.07 -2.28
C THR A 59 1.75 9.19 -2.98
N GLY A 60 1.41 8.69 -4.18
CA GLY A 60 2.38 7.97 -5.02
C GLY A 60 3.69 8.73 -5.20
N ALA A 61 3.63 10.02 -5.54
CA ALA A 61 4.82 10.86 -5.68
C ALA A 61 5.67 10.93 -4.38
N TYR A 62 5.04 10.99 -3.21
CA TYR A 62 5.78 10.95 -1.94
C TYR A 62 6.45 9.60 -1.73
N LEU A 63 5.73 8.50 -1.98
CA LEU A 63 6.26 7.15 -1.83
C LEU A 63 7.41 6.91 -2.81
N GLU A 64 7.27 7.29 -4.09
CA GLU A 64 8.33 7.16 -5.10
C GLU A 64 9.57 7.95 -4.71
N ALA A 65 9.40 9.20 -4.25
CA ALA A 65 10.52 10.04 -3.81
C ALA A 65 11.25 9.48 -2.59
N ARG A 66 10.56 8.80 -1.68
CA ARG A 66 11.17 8.22 -0.46
C ARG A 66 11.73 6.83 -0.67
N LEU A 67 11.07 6.02 -1.50
CA LEU A 67 11.40 4.62 -1.70
C LEU A 67 12.33 4.40 -2.91
N GLY A 68 12.44 5.38 -3.82
CA GLY A 68 13.30 5.30 -4.99
C GLY A 68 12.81 4.33 -6.07
N VAL A 69 11.54 3.92 -6.00
CA VAL A 69 10.90 2.93 -6.89
C VAL A 69 9.56 3.48 -7.34
N THR A 70 9.12 3.09 -8.55
CA THR A 70 7.79 3.46 -9.04
C THR A 70 6.69 2.71 -8.31
N THR A 71 5.52 3.34 -8.21
CA THR A 71 4.38 2.83 -7.43
C THR A 71 3.12 2.66 -8.27
N THR A 72 2.27 1.71 -7.89
CA THR A 72 0.94 1.52 -8.49
C THR A 72 -0.08 1.21 -7.38
N ALA A 73 -1.01 2.14 -7.16
CA ALA A 73 -2.06 1.97 -6.16
C ALA A 73 -3.27 1.20 -6.73
N ARG A 74 -3.84 0.31 -5.93
CA ARG A 74 -5.10 -0.39 -6.19
C ARG A 74 -5.95 -0.44 -4.93
N ASN A 75 -7.27 -0.39 -5.12
CA ASN A 75 -8.21 -0.63 -4.03
C ASN A 75 -8.19 -2.12 -3.64
N TRP A 76 -8.32 -2.42 -2.34
CA TRP A 76 -8.29 -3.80 -1.84
C TRP A 76 -9.31 -4.73 -2.50
N ARG A 77 -10.53 -4.24 -2.76
CA ARG A 77 -11.57 -5.04 -3.48
C ARG A 77 -11.13 -5.39 -4.89
N THR A 78 -10.48 -4.45 -5.59
CA THR A 78 -9.89 -4.72 -6.91
C THR A 78 -8.76 -5.73 -6.82
N VAL A 79 -7.91 -5.65 -5.79
CA VAL A 79 -6.82 -6.61 -5.57
C VAL A 79 -7.37 -8.02 -5.40
N LEU A 80 -8.38 -8.20 -4.55
CA LEU A 80 -9.05 -9.49 -4.35
C LEU A 80 -9.65 -10.03 -5.66
N ALA A 81 -10.41 -9.22 -6.39
CA ALA A 81 -11.00 -9.63 -7.66
C ALA A 81 -9.92 -10.03 -8.70
N LEU A 82 -8.81 -9.29 -8.77
CA LEU A 82 -7.70 -9.64 -9.67
C LEU A 82 -7.02 -10.95 -9.27
N ALA A 83 -6.87 -11.24 -7.98
CA ALA A 83 -6.29 -12.49 -7.53
C ALA A 83 -7.19 -13.69 -7.79
N GLU A 84 -8.51 -13.52 -7.66
CA GLU A 84 -9.48 -14.54 -8.06
C GLU A 84 -9.35 -14.86 -9.56
N LEU A 85 -9.23 -13.84 -10.40
CA LEU A 85 -9.05 -14.00 -11.85
C LEU A 85 -7.69 -14.61 -12.24
N ALA A 86 -6.64 -14.35 -11.45
CA ALA A 86 -5.29 -14.87 -11.70
C ALA A 86 -5.14 -16.36 -11.36
N GLY A 87 -6.17 -16.98 -10.75
CA GLY A 87 -6.25 -18.42 -10.52
C GLY A 87 -5.53 -18.90 -9.25
N PRO A 88 -5.69 -20.20 -8.90
CA PRO A 88 -5.16 -20.78 -7.68
C PRO A 88 -3.62 -20.82 -7.70
N GLY A 89 -3.01 -19.80 -7.11
CA GLY A 89 -1.57 -19.58 -7.09
C GLY A 89 -1.18 -18.10 -6.90
N ALA A 90 -2.08 -17.18 -7.21
CA ALA A 90 -1.94 -15.76 -6.93
C ALA A 90 -2.08 -15.51 -5.41
N ARG A 91 -0.96 -15.58 -4.68
CA ARG A 91 -0.94 -15.17 -3.27
C ARG A 91 -0.94 -13.64 -3.22
N ILE A 92 -2.03 -13.05 -2.75
CA ILE A 92 -1.98 -11.70 -2.20
C ILE A 92 -1.40 -11.86 -0.79
N ALA A 93 -0.09 -11.62 -0.69
CA ALA A 93 0.68 -11.71 0.57
C ALA A 93 0.35 -10.51 1.61
#